data_AF-A0A847U9M5-F1
#
_entry.id   AF-A0A847U9M5-F1
#
_cell.length_a   1.000
_cell.length_b   1.000
_cell.length_c   1.000
_cell.angle_alpha   90.00
_cell.angle_beta   90.00
_cell.angle_gamma   90.00
#
_symmetry.space_group_name_H-M   'P 1'
#
loop_
_entity.id
_entity.type
_entity.pdbx_description
1 polymer ?
#
loop_
_entity_poly.entity_id
_entity_poly.type
_entity_poly.pdbx_seq_one_letter_code
_entity_poly.pdbx_strand_id
1 'polypeptide(L)'
;MLTQNRPLFLGIDGEGAAHYWDSYEFAVAVVVSDAQAEKVKLAETPHETLAGWCEYTQDERGWAVGPHVGGSLIGDLARGLNA
;
A
#
# COMPACT_ATOMS: atom_id res chain seq x y z
N MET A 1 -18.79 -4.13 19.85
CA MET A 1 -17.76 -3.10 19.63
C MET A 1 -16.87 -3.63 18.51
N LEU A 2 -17.11 -3.21 17.26
CA LEU A 2 -16.24 -3.59 16.15
C LEU A 2 -14.92 -2.88 16.40
N THR A 3 -13.85 -3.63 16.65
CA THR A 3 -12.50 -3.09 16.71
C THR A 3 -12.31 -2.26 15.43
N GLN A 4 -12.13 -0.94 15.55
CA GLN A 4 -11.77 -0.11 14.41
C GLN A 4 -10.54 -0.77 13.77
N ASN A 5 -10.74 -1.41 12.62
CA ASN A 5 -9.69 -2.14 11.95
C ASN A 5 -8.64 -1.11 11.57
N ARG A 6 -7.45 -1.22 12.14
CA ARG A 6 -6.37 -0.28 11.82
C ARG A 6 -6.02 -0.48 10.34
N PRO A 7 -5.96 0.60 9.53
CA PRO A 7 -5.48 0.51 8.17
C PRO A 7 -4.16 -0.25 8.11
N LEU A 8 -4.03 -1.18 7.16
CA LEU A 8 -2.86 -2.03 7.02
C LEU A 8 -1.71 -1.22 6.42
N PHE A 9 -0.57 -1.15 7.10
CA PHE A 9 0.60 -0.48 6.55
C PHE A 9 1.09 -1.17 5.27
N LEU A 10 1.20 -0.41 4.17
CA LEU A 10 1.70 -0.88 2.89
C LEU A 10 3.18 -0.62 2.74
N GLY A 11 3.64 0.59 3.04
CA GLY A 11 5.02 0.98 2.77
C GLY A 11 5.25 2.47 2.87
N ILE A 12 6.49 2.88 2.60
CA ILE A 12 6.92 4.27 2.44
C ILE A 12 7.40 4.44 1.00
N ASP A 13 6.86 5.42 0.28
CA ASP A 13 7.29 5.72 -1.09
C ASP A 13 8.65 6.44 -1.11
N GLY A 14 9.24 6.62 -2.30
CA GLY A 14 10.53 7.28 -2.47
C GLY A 14 10.55 8.76 -2.05
N GLU A 15 9.39 9.37 -1.87
CA GLU A 15 9.24 10.75 -1.38
C GLU A 15 9.09 10.81 0.15
N GLY A 16 8.98 9.65 0.82
CA GLY A 16 8.85 9.54 2.26
C GLY A 16 7.41 9.49 2.76
N ALA A 17 6.40 9.41 1.89
CA ALA A 17 5.01 9.29 2.30
C ALA A 17 4.67 7.84 2.71
N ALA A 18 3.99 7.67 3.84
CA ALA A 18 3.53 6.39 4.32
C ALA A 18 2.14 6.05 3.76
N HIS A 19 2.01 4.86 3.18
CA HIS A 19 0.76 4.36 2.60
C HIS A 19 0.11 3.31 3.50
N TYR A 20 -1.21 3.44 3.71
CA TYR A 20 -2.01 2.49 4.50
C TYR A 20 -3.27 2.06 3.77
N TRP A 21 -3.55 0.76 3.74
CA TRP A 21 -4.72 0.18 3.11
C TRP A 21 -5.91 0.08 4.05
N ASP A 22 -7.04 0.63 3.61
CA ASP A 22 -8.35 0.46 4.22
C ASP A 22 -9.20 -0.49 3.35
N SER A 23 -9.31 -1.74 3.78
CA SER A 23 -10.07 -2.77 3.06
C SER A 23 -11.58 -2.58 3.11
N TYR A 24 -12.10 -1.79 4.05
CA TYR A 24 -13.55 -1.56 4.16
C TYR A 24 -14.01 -0.49 3.17
N GLU A 25 -13.24 0.58 3.07
CA GLU A 25 -13.55 1.68 2.16
C GLU A 25 -12.90 1.52 0.78
N PHE A 26 -12.09 0.47 0.59
CA PHE A 26 -11.30 0.27 -0.63
C PHE A 26 -10.48 1.53 -0.98
N ALA A 27 -9.74 2.02 0.01
CA ALA A 27 -9.01 3.28 -0.05
C ALA A 27 -7.60 3.16 0.51
N VAL A 28 -6.69 4.02 0.03
CA VAL A 28 -5.33 4.17 0.56
C VAL A 28 -5.22 5.52 1.26
N ALA A 29 -4.80 5.52 2.52
CA ALA A 29 -4.35 6.72 3.19
C ALA A 29 -2.88 6.96 2.86
N VAL A 30 -2.55 8.15 2.37
CA VAL A 30 -1.19 8.62 2.08
C VAL A 30 -0.83 9.70 3.09
N VAL A 31 0.19 9.46 3.91
CA VAL A 31 0.57 10.32 5.03
C VAL A 31 1.98 10.81 4.82
N VAL A 32 2.14 12.09 4.52
CA VAL A 32 3.45 12.76 4.38
C VAL A 32 3.93 13.28 5.74
N SER A 33 3.00 13.78 6.55
CA SER A 33 3.23 14.22 7.92
C SER A 33 1.91 14.23 8.69
N ASP A 34 1.95 14.42 10.01
CA ASP A 34 0.73 14.49 10.86
C ASP A 34 -0.28 15.54 10.40
N ALA A 35 0.17 16.60 9.70
CA ALA A 35 -0.68 17.65 9.16
C ALA A 35 -1.05 17.46 7.68
N GLN A 36 -0.46 16.47 7.00
CA GLN A 36 -0.65 16.22 5.58
C GLN A 36 -0.90 14.73 5.35
N ALA A 37 -2.18 14.37 5.46
CA ALA A 37 -2.69 13.05 5.16
C ALA A 37 -3.88 13.17 4.19
N GLU A 38 -3.88 12.34 3.17
CA GLU A 38 -4.98 12.23 2.20
C GLU A 38 -5.52 10.81 2.20
N LYS A 39 -6.85 10.67 2.07
CA LYS A 39 -7.49 9.38 1.82
C LYS A 39 -7.93 9.31 0.37
N VAL A 40 -7.37 8.36 -0.37
CA VAL A 40 -7.62 8.17 -1.79
C VAL A 40 -8.47 6.92 -1.97
N LYS A 41 -9.70 7.06 -2.46
CA LYS A 41 -10.53 5.91 -2.83
C LYS A 41 -10.07 5.38 -4.18
N LEU A 42 -9.79 4.09 -4.26
CA LEU A 42 -9.22 3.51 -5.47
C LEU A 42 -10.17 3.64 -6.68
N ALA A 43 -11.47 3.52 -6.45
CA ALA A 43 -12.50 3.69 -7.48
C ALA A 43 -12.59 5.11 -8.06
N GLU A 44 -11.99 6.11 -7.41
CA GLU A 44 -11.90 7.50 -7.90
C GLU A 44 -10.57 7.76 -8.63
N THR A 45 -9.74 6.73 -8.81
CA THR A 45 -8.46 6.78 -9.51
C THR A 45 -8.45 5.82 -10.70
N PRO A 46 -7.55 6.01 -11.68
CA PRO A 46 -7.29 5.00 -12.72
C PRO A 46 -6.75 3.66 -12.17
N HIS A 47 -6.38 3.61 -10.88
CA HIS A 47 -5.76 2.46 -10.22
C HIS A 47 -6.76 1.80 -9.27
N GLU A 48 -7.87 1.31 -9.83
CA GLU A 48 -9.06 0.82 -9.11
C GLU A 48 -8.82 -0.36 -8.15
N THR A 49 -7.62 -0.93 -8.13
CA THR A 49 -7.25 -2.08 -7.30
C THR A 49 -6.02 -1.77 -6.45
N LEU A 50 -5.91 -2.42 -5.29
CA LEU A 50 -4.75 -2.25 -4.41
C LEU A 50 -3.43 -2.62 -5.11
N ALA A 51 -3.46 -3.63 -5.98
CA ALA A 51 -2.31 -3.99 -6.81
C ALA A 51 -1.95 -2.86 -7.78
N GLY A 52 -2.94 -2.31 -8.51
CA GLY A 52 -2.73 -1.18 -9.41
C GLY A 52 -2.20 0.06 -8.70
N TRP A 53 -2.63 0.33 -7.46
CA TRP A 53 -2.07 1.40 -6.64
C TRP A 53 -0.59 1.15 -6.29
N CYS A 54 -0.24 -0.09 -5.97
CA CYS A 54 1.15 -0.45 -5.64
C CYS A 54 2.08 -0.35 -6.84
N GLU A 55 1.60 -0.76 -8.02
CA GLU A 55 2.30 -0.61 -9.30
C GLU A 55 2.49 0.86 -9.66
N TYR A 56 1.41 1.66 -9.61
CA TYR A 56 1.48 3.10 -9.80
C TYR A 56 2.49 3.78 -8.88
N THR A 57 2.46 3.45 -7.58
CA THR A 57 3.39 4.03 -6.61
C THR A 57 4.84 3.62 -6.92
N GLN A 58 5.06 2.36 -7.29
CA GLN A 58 6.37 1.86 -7.68
C GLN A 58 6.91 2.57 -8.93
N ASP A 59 6.07 2.81 -9.94
CA ASP A 59 6.48 3.41 -11.21
C ASP A 59 6.74 4.92 -11.08
N GLU A 60 5.89 5.65 -10.36
CA GLU A 60 6.00 7.11 -10.26
C GLU A 60 6.96 7.58 -9.17
N ARG A 61 6.99 6.89 -8.03
CA ARG A 61 7.72 7.33 -6.83
C ARG A 61 8.76 6.33 -6.35
N GLY A 62 8.58 5.06 -6.70
CA GLY A 62 9.31 3.94 -6.10
C GLY A 62 8.89 3.70 -4.66
N TRP A 63 9.19 2.50 -4.16
CA TRP A 63 9.05 2.18 -2.73
C TRP A 63 10.42 2.29 -2.05
N ALA A 64 10.52 3.14 -1.02
CA ALA A 64 11.67 3.13 -0.11
C ALA A 64 11.57 1.96 0.87
N VAL A 65 10.35 1.59 1.27
CA VAL A 65 10.03 0.43 2.11
C VAL A 65 8.71 -0.17 1.62
N GLY A 66 8.64 -1.50 1.41
CA GLY A 66 7.46 -2.18 0.87
C GLY A 66 7.51 -2.35 -0.66
N PRO A 67 6.36 -2.56 -1.35
CA PRO A 67 5.01 -2.63 -0.80
C PRO A 67 4.77 -3.99 -0.11
N HIS A 68 4.19 -3.96 1.09
CA HIS A 68 3.84 -5.15 1.89
C HIS A 68 2.43 -5.69 1.57
N VAL A 69 1.98 -5.52 0.33
CA VAL A 69 0.74 -6.15 -0.16
C VAL A 69 1.05 -7.60 -0.50
N GLY A 70 0.16 -8.51 -0.07
CA GLY A 70 0.36 -9.96 -0.07
C GLY A 70 1.18 -10.49 -1.25
N GLY A 71 2.42 -10.91 -0.96
CA GLY A 71 3.33 -11.42 -1.98
C GLY A 71 4.74 -11.77 -1.52
N SER A 72 5.34 -11.06 -0.56
CA SER A 72 6.71 -11.41 -0.13
C SER A 72 6.79 -12.79 0.49
N LEU A 73 5.86 -13.22 1.36
CA LEU A 73 5.97 -14.56 1.95
C LEU A 73 5.84 -15.70 0.91
N ILE A 74 4.94 -15.58 -0.08
CA ILE A 74 4.75 -16.64 -1.10
C ILE A 74 5.79 -16.53 -2.22
N GLY A 75 6.16 -15.33 -2.63
CA GLY A 75 7.20 -15.09 -3.63
C GLY A 75 8.60 -15.44 -3.13
N ASP A 76 8.92 -15.10 -1.88
CA ASP A 76 10.19 -15.45 -1.25
C ASP A 76 10.25 -16.95 -0.90
N LEU A 77 9.13 -17.57 -0.50
CA LEU A 77 9.03 -19.03 -0.32
C LEU A 77 9.17 -19.79 -1.66
N ALA A 78 8.50 -19.36 -2.72
CA ALA A 78 8.63 -19.97 -4.05
C ALA A 78 10.04 -19.81 -4.63
N ARG A 79 10.71 -18.68 -4.35
CA ARG A 79 12.10 -18.46 -4.73
C ARG A 79 13.07 -19.30 -3.90
N GLY A 80 12.78 -19.53 -2.61
CA GLY A 80 13.55 -20.41 -1.73
C GLY A 80 13.39 -21.91 -2.00
N LEU A 81 12.28 -22.34 -2.59
CA LEU A 81 12.04 -23.75 -2.97
C LEU A 81 12.64 -24.16 -4.32
N ASN A 82 12.98 -23.19 -5.17
CA ASN A 82 13.61 -23.41 -6.48
C ASN A 82 15.13 -23.11 -6.47
N ALA A 83 15.72 -22.98 -5.29
CA ALA A 83 17.16 -22.80 -5.07
C ALA A 83 17.83 -24.12 -4.63
#